data_AF-A0A7V5FIB0-F1
#
_entry.id   AF-A0A7V5FIB0-F1
#
_cell.length_a   1.000
_cell.length_b   1.000
_cell.length_c   1.000
_cell.angle_alpha   90.00
_cell.angle_beta   90.00
_cell.angle_gamma   90.00
#
_symmetry.space_group_name_H-M   'P 1'
#
loop_
_entity.id
_entity.type
_entity.pdbx_description
1 polymer ?
#
loop_
_entity_poly.entity_id
_entity_poly.type
_entity_poly.pdbx_seq_one_letter_code
_entity_poly.pdbx_strand_id
1 'polypeptide(L)'
;MEKTDFTIRPRIFSEHRELKFAFSTRRGGVSPEPLGLNLGFVPADSQINVLENRSRFFGALRIDIADLAIPIQNHTGSVRRVYHAGGYLNTDALVTDTIGIFLVVTVADCVPIFLFDPVHHAIAA
;
A
#
# COMPACT_ATOMS: atom_id res chain seq x y z
N MET A 1 -18.81 -8.54 -12.45
CA MET A 1 -17.74 -8.37 -11.46
C MET A 1 -16.61 -7.64 -12.17
N GLU A 2 -16.48 -6.33 -11.96
CA GLU A 2 -15.52 -5.48 -12.66
C GLU A 2 -14.09 -6.00 -12.41
N LYS A 3 -13.39 -6.34 -13.49
CA LYS A 3 -11.94 -6.45 -13.48
C LYS A 3 -11.41 -5.03 -13.35
N THR A 4 -11.10 -4.58 -12.13
CA THR A 4 -10.36 -3.33 -11.96
C THR A 4 -8.94 -3.54 -12.48
N ASP A 5 -8.68 -2.96 -13.65
CA ASP A 5 -7.54 -3.19 -14.55
C ASP A 5 -6.19 -2.67 -14.02
N PHE A 6 -6.09 -2.40 -12.71
CA PHE A 6 -4.97 -1.72 -12.07
C PHE A 6 -4.44 -2.37 -10.78
N THR A 7 -4.98 -3.52 -10.36
CA THR A 7 -4.50 -4.26 -9.17
C THR A 7 -3.94 -5.62 -9.53
N ILE A 8 -2.80 -6.00 -8.94
CA ILE A 8 -2.24 -7.34 -8.98
C ILE A 8 -2.45 -7.97 -7.60
N ARG A 9 -2.98 -9.20 -7.57
CA ARG A 9 -3.18 -9.98 -6.33
C ARG A 9 -2.43 -11.31 -6.41
N PRO A 10 -1.34 -11.48 -5.63
CA PRO A 10 -0.65 -12.76 -5.52
C PRO A 10 -1.59 -13.88 -5.07
N ARG A 11 -1.48 -15.06 -5.69
CA ARG A 11 -2.30 -16.23 -5.33
C ARG A 11 -1.90 -16.85 -4.01
N ILE A 12 -0.69 -16.60 -3.50
CA ILE A 12 -0.21 -17.18 -2.24
C ILE A 12 -1.09 -16.84 -1.04
N PHE A 13 -1.84 -15.73 -1.11
CA PHE A 13 -2.77 -15.32 -0.07
C PHE A 13 -4.25 -15.64 -0.40
N SER A 14 -4.54 -16.45 -1.42
CA SER A 14 -5.94 -16.69 -1.87
C SER A 14 -6.82 -17.38 -0.83
N GLU A 15 -6.20 -18.23 0.00
CA GLU A 15 -6.92 -18.97 1.05
C GLU A 15 -7.16 -18.13 2.31
N HIS A 16 -6.51 -16.96 2.42
CA HIS A 16 -6.61 -16.05 3.57
C HIS A 16 -7.64 -14.96 3.31
N ARG A 17 -8.91 -15.29 3.53
CA ARG A 17 -10.06 -14.41 3.27
C ARG A 17 -10.11 -13.18 4.18
N GLU A 18 -9.43 -13.24 5.31
CA GLU A 18 -9.24 -12.16 6.27
C GLU A 18 -8.32 -11.04 5.74
N LEU A 19 -7.49 -11.34 4.73
CA LEU A 19 -6.54 -10.37 4.19
C LEU A 19 -7.15 -9.49 3.09
N LYS A 20 -6.87 -8.20 3.16
CA LYS A 20 -6.99 -7.28 2.02
C LYS A 20 -5.59 -6.89 1.57
N PHE A 21 -5.25 -7.21 0.33
CA PHE A 21 -3.94 -6.94 -0.25
C PHE A 21 -4.05 -6.72 -1.76
N ALA A 22 -3.15 -5.90 -2.29
CA ALA A 22 -2.89 -5.77 -3.71
C ALA A 22 -1.59 -5.00 -3.93
N PHE A 23 -0.97 -5.21 -5.09
CA PHE A 23 -0.02 -4.28 -5.67
C PHE A 23 -0.75 -3.43 -6.71
N SER A 24 -0.53 -2.11 -6.69
CA SER A 24 -1.00 -1.22 -7.75
C SER A 24 -0.17 -1.39 -9.02
N THR A 25 -0.77 -1.14 -10.18
CA THR A 25 -0.04 -0.81 -11.42
C THR A 25 -0.18 0.68 -11.70
N ARG A 26 0.54 1.21 -12.69
CA ARG A 26 0.37 2.61 -13.13
C ARG A 26 -0.96 2.90 -13.86
N ARG A 27 -1.76 1.88 -14.19
CA ARG A 27 -2.96 2.05 -15.02
C ARG A 27 -4.12 2.60 -14.18
N GLY A 28 -5.05 3.33 -14.80
CA GLY A 28 -6.30 3.78 -14.16
C GLY A 28 -6.20 5.03 -13.28
N GLY A 29 -5.03 5.67 -13.22
CA GLY A 29 -4.86 6.93 -12.50
C GLY A 29 -5.21 8.19 -13.30
N VAL A 30 -5.15 9.33 -12.61
CA VAL A 30 -5.39 10.67 -13.18
C VAL A 30 -4.13 11.49 -13.36
N SER A 31 -2.99 11.03 -12.84
CA SER A 31 -1.75 11.80 -12.96
C SER A 31 -1.30 11.83 -14.42
N PRO A 32 -0.75 12.97 -14.89
CA PRO A 32 -0.22 13.07 -16.24
C PRO A 32 0.81 11.99 -16.54
N GLU A 33 0.89 11.55 -17.79
CA GLU A 33 1.97 10.67 -18.23
C GLU A 33 3.33 11.32 -17.93
N PRO A 34 4.31 10.56 -17.39
CA PRO A 34 4.34 9.10 -17.28
C PRO A 34 3.80 8.49 -15.97
N LEU A 35 3.14 9.28 -15.12
CA LEU A 35 2.86 8.91 -13.72
C LEU A 35 1.64 7.99 -13.56
N GLY A 36 0.55 8.22 -14.30
CA GLY A 36 -0.66 7.38 -14.25
C GLY A 36 -1.27 7.30 -12.83
N LEU A 37 -1.39 6.10 -12.26
CA LEU A 37 -1.86 5.84 -10.90
C LEU A 37 -0.74 6.05 -9.86
N ASN A 38 -0.15 7.24 -9.84
CA ASN A 38 0.85 7.60 -8.84
C ASN A 38 0.22 7.73 -7.45
N LEU A 39 0.69 6.92 -6.50
CA LEU A 39 0.23 6.91 -5.10
C LEU A 39 1.21 7.64 -4.16
N GLY A 40 2.40 8.00 -4.66
CA GLY A 40 3.44 8.69 -3.91
C GLY A 40 3.39 10.21 -4.08
N PHE A 41 3.60 10.94 -3.00
CA PHE A 41 3.74 12.40 -3.07
C PHE A 41 5.14 12.75 -3.57
N VAL A 42 5.25 13.11 -4.85
CA VAL A 42 6.50 13.48 -5.50
C VAL A 42 6.38 14.87 -6.13
N PRO A 43 7.48 15.64 -6.28
CA PRO A 43 7.43 16.98 -6.86
C PRO A 43 6.89 17.05 -8.30
N ALA A 44 6.95 15.94 -9.03
CA ALA A 44 6.51 15.85 -10.42
C ALA A 44 4.97 15.70 -10.58
N ASP A 45 4.22 15.60 -9.47
CA ASP A 45 2.77 15.42 -9.49
C ASP A 45 2.06 16.42 -8.59
N SER A 46 0.78 16.67 -8.87
CA SER A 46 -0.06 17.47 -7.99
C SER A 46 -0.59 16.62 -6.82
N GLN A 47 -0.70 17.23 -5.64
CA GLN A 47 -1.30 16.55 -4.48
C GLN A 47 -2.75 16.10 -4.75
N ILE A 48 -3.50 16.86 -5.56
CA ILE A 48 -4.88 16.54 -5.93
C ILE A 48 -4.93 15.22 -6.71
N ASN A 49 -4.04 15.04 -7.69
CA ASN A 49 -3.97 13.80 -8.46
C ASN A 49 -3.62 12.60 -7.58
N VAL A 50 -2.62 12.77 -6.70
CA VAL A 50 -2.19 11.69 -5.79
C VAL A 50 -3.33 11.30 -4.84
N LEU A 51 -4.06 12.26 -4.29
CA LEU A 51 -5.21 12.00 -3.42
C LEU A 51 -6.34 11.26 -4.15
N GLU A 52 -6.66 11.67 -5.39
CA GLU A 52 -7.64 10.97 -6.24
C GLU A 52 -7.18 9.55 -6.58
N ASN A 53 -5.91 9.35 -6.94
CA ASN A 53 -5.36 8.01 -7.21
C ASN A 53 -5.42 7.10 -5.98
N ARG A 54 -5.10 7.65 -4.79
CA ARG A 54 -5.22 6.92 -3.53
C ARG A 54 -6.69 6.56 -3.25
N SER A 55 -7.62 7.50 -3.44
CA SER A 55 -9.06 7.25 -3.32
C SER A 55 -9.51 6.09 -4.23
N ARG A 56 -9.10 6.10 -5.51
CA ARG A 56 -9.41 5.02 -6.46
C ARG A 56 -8.83 3.67 -6.03
N PHE A 57 -7.55 3.64 -5.69
CA PHE A 57 -6.85 2.40 -5.36
C PHE A 57 -7.39 1.78 -4.06
N PHE A 58 -7.42 2.54 -2.97
CA PHE A 58 -7.90 2.05 -1.68
C PHE A 58 -9.42 1.81 -1.68
N GLY A 59 -10.18 2.62 -2.40
CA GLY A 59 -11.61 2.41 -2.62
C GLY A 59 -11.92 1.08 -3.32
N ALA A 60 -11.15 0.69 -4.33
CA ALA A 60 -11.28 -0.62 -4.99
C ALA A 60 -10.98 -1.81 -4.04
N LEU A 61 -10.20 -1.56 -2.99
CA LEU A 61 -9.91 -2.55 -1.93
C LEU A 61 -10.86 -2.46 -0.74
N ARG A 62 -11.77 -1.46 -0.72
CA ARG A 62 -12.63 -1.13 0.42
C ARG A 62 -11.79 -0.90 1.69
N ILE A 63 -10.72 -0.12 1.56
CA ILE A 63 -9.83 0.31 2.62
C ILE A 63 -10.00 1.83 2.79
N ASP A 64 -10.17 2.30 4.02
CA ASP A 64 -10.16 3.73 4.31
C ASP A 64 -8.71 4.23 4.33
N ILE A 65 -8.46 5.40 3.76
CA ILE A 65 -7.15 6.05 3.79
C ILE A 65 -6.76 6.42 5.23
N ALA A 66 -7.75 6.63 6.11
CA ALA A 66 -7.54 6.89 7.53
C ALA A 66 -6.93 5.70 8.29
N ASP A 67 -6.97 4.49 7.71
CA ASP A 67 -6.48 3.25 8.33
C ASP A 67 -5.06 2.86 7.87
N LEU A 68 -4.40 3.71 7.06
CA LEU A 68 -3.10 3.39 6.45
C LEU A 68 -1.92 3.72 7.37
N ALA A 69 -1.02 2.75 7.55
CA ALA A 69 0.31 2.96 8.09
C ALA A 69 1.35 2.95 6.96
N ILE A 70 2.13 4.04 6.86
CA ILE A 70 3.00 4.31 5.71
C ILE A 70 4.41 4.65 6.21
N PRO A 71 5.47 3.93 5.80
CA PRO A 71 6.84 4.30 6.06
C PRO A 71 7.26 5.50 5.22
N ILE A 72 8.10 6.37 5.78
CA ILE A 72 8.87 7.36 5.03
C ILE A 72 10.23 6.72 4.74
N GLN A 73 10.26 6.05 3.58
CA GLN A 73 11.34 5.16 3.13
C GLN A 73 12.61 5.94 2.79
N ASN A 74 13.75 5.43 3.27
CA ASN A 74 15.08 6.00 3.11
C ASN A 74 16.13 4.97 2.64
N HIS A 75 15.68 3.83 2.09
CA HIS A 75 16.51 2.72 1.61
C HIS A 75 17.44 2.12 2.69
N THR A 76 16.88 1.91 3.89
CA THR A 76 17.58 1.32 5.03
C THR A 76 17.03 -0.07 5.37
N GLY A 77 17.60 -0.72 6.39
CA GLY A 77 17.04 -1.93 6.99
C GLY A 77 16.11 -1.66 8.18
N SER A 78 15.60 -0.43 8.32
CA SER A 78 14.77 -0.03 9.47
C SER A 78 13.37 -0.62 9.38
N VAL A 79 13.00 -1.41 10.38
CA VAL A 79 11.68 -2.03 10.53
C VAL A 79 11.01 -1.52 11.79
N ARG A 80 9.72 -1.18 11.71
CA ARG A 80 8.94 -0.72 12.88
C ARG A 80 7.66 -1.53 13.07
N ARG A 81 7.41 -1.96 14.31
CA ARG A 81 6.08 -2.46 14.70
C ARG A 81 5.15 -1.28 14.98
N VAL A 82 3.95 -1.33 14.40
CA VAL A 82 2.97 -0.24 14.46
C VAL A 82 1.60 -0.75 14.88
N TYR A 83 0.84 0.13 15.53
CA TYR A 83 -0.49 -0.19 16.08
C TYR A 83 -1.58 0.81 15.63
N HIS A 84 -1.18 1.83 14.87
CA HIS A 84 -2.05 2.92 14.45
C HIS A 84 -1.75 3.29 13.00
N ALA A 85 -2.69 3.97 12.35
CA ALA A 85 -2.45 4.60 11.07
C ALA A 85 -1.52 5.81 11.23
N GLY A 86 -0.83 6.19 10.16
CA GLY A 86 0.06 7.35 10.14
C GLY A 86 1.32 7.19 9.30
N GLY A 87 2.10 8.26 9.25
CA GLY A 87 3.42 8.29 8.62
C GLY A 87 4.54 7.96 9.61
N TYR A 88 5.44 7.07 9.23
CA TYR A 88 6.54 6.59 10.09
C TYR A 88 7.90 6.96 9.52
N LEU A 89 8.53 7.98 10.11
CA LEU A 89 9.85 8.49 9.70
C LEU A 89 10.96 7.42 9.85
N ASN A 90 11.96 7.49 8.96
CA ASN A 90 13.17 6.66 9.01
C ASN A 90 12.88 5.16 9.10
N THR A 91 11.92 4.69 8.30
CA THR A 91 11.44 3.32 8.32
C THR A 91 11.24 2.87 6.88
N ASP A 92 11.58 1.63 6.57
CA ASP A 92 11.44 1.07 5.22
C ASP A 92 10.51 -0.14 5.17
N ALA A 93 10.23 -0.76 6.32
CA ALA A 93 9.21 -1.79 6.46
C ALA A 93 8.41 -1.63 7.76
N LEU A 94 7.14 -2.02 7.72
CA LEU A 94 6.24 -1.99 8.86
C LEU A 94 5.77 -3.40 9.20
N VAL A 95 5.45 -3.62 10.48
CA VAL A 95 4.83 -4.86 10.97
C VAL A 95 3.65 -4.51 11.86
N THR A 96 2.53 -5.20 11.74
CA THR A 96 1.41 -5.04 12.66
C THR A 96 0.61 -6.33 12.84
N ASP A 97 0.11 -6.52 14.05
CA ASP A 97 -0.93 -7.49 14.43
C ASP A 97 -2.25 -6.79 14.80
N THR A 98 -2.36 -5.49 14.51
CA THR A 98 -3.57 -4.71 14.79
C THR A 98 -4.55 -4.82 13.62
N ILE A 99 -5.71 -5.43 13.89
CA ILE A 99 -6.80 -5.52 12.92
C ILE A 99 -7.27 -4.10 12.56
N GLY A 100 -7.47 -3.88 11.27
CA GLY A 100 -7.93 -2.60 10.74
C GLY A 100 -6.79 -1.62 10.42
N ILE A 101 -5.53 -1.97 10.65
CA ILE A 101 -4.38 -1.20 10.15
C ILE A 101 -3.86 -1.83 8.86
N PHE A 102 -3.73 -1.04 7.80
CA PHE A 102 -3.23 -1.50 6.50
C PHE A 102 -1.85 -0.91 6.24
N LEU A 103 -0.88 -1.78 5.98
CA LEU A 103 0.49 -1.37 5.68
C LEU A 103 0.62 -1.04 4.19
N VAL A 104 1.34 0.04 3.89
CA VAL A 104 1.60 0.49 2.51
C VAL A 104 3.09 0.72 2.34
N VAL A 105 3.69 0.13 1.31
CA VAL A 105 5.03 0.50 0.83
C VAL A 105 4.94 1.04 -0.58
N THR A 106 5.74 2.05 -0.88
CA THR A 106 5.78 2.68 -2.20
C THR A 106 7.06 2.26 -2.90
N VAL A 107 6.93 1.77 -4.14
CA VAL A 107 8.07 1.33 -4.96
C VAL A 107 7.88 1.75 -6.40
N ALA A 108 9.02 2.02 -7.06
CA ALA A 108 9.18 2.02 -8.50
C ALA A 108 10.59 1.43 -8.72
N ASP A 109 10.66 0.23 -9.32
CA ASP A 109 11.85 -0.63 -9.45
C ASP A 109 12.28 -1.43 -8.21
N CYS A 110 12.17 -0.89 -6.99
CA CYS A 110 12.43 -1.67 -5.77
C CYS A 110 11.45 -2.85 -5.62
N VAL A 111 11.88 -3.94 -4.98
CA VAL A 111 11.08 -5.15 -4.79
C VAL A 111 10.15 -4.97 -3.60
N PRO A 112 8.81 -4.95 -3.77
CA PRO A 112 7.88 -4.94 -2.65
C PRO A 112 7.71 -6.36 -2.09
N ILE A 113 7.65 -6.50 -0.77
CA ILE A 113 7.51 -7.78 -0.09
C ILE A 113 6.32 -7.70 0.87
N PHE A 114 5.36 -8.63 0.75
CA PHE A 114 4.31 -8.81 1.74
C PHE A 114 4.54 -10.10 2.50
N LEU A 115 4.39 -10.05 3.82
CA LEU A 115 4.46 -11.20 4.72
C LEU A 115 3.16 -11.31 5.51
N PHE A 116 2.73 -12.53 5.77
CA PHE A 116 1.59 -12.82 6.64
C PHE A 116 1.92 -14.02 7.54
N ASP A 117 1.69 -13.84 8.84
CA ASP A 117 1.74 -14.88 9.85
C ASP A 117 0.30 -15.28 10.23
N PRO A 118 -0.20 -16.45 9.80
CA PRO A 118 -1.56 -16.90 10.09
C PRO A 118 -1.77 -17.35 11.54
N VAL A 119 -0.70 -17.59 12.32
CA VAL A 119 -0.80 -18.02 13.72
C VAL A 119 -1.00 -16.81 14.63
N HIS A 120 -0.22 -15.75 14.39
CA HIS A 120 -0.29 -14.52 15.19
C HIS A 120 -1.19 -13.43 14.56
N HIS A 121 -1.75 -13.70 13.37
CA HIS A 121 -2.52 -12.72 12.59
C HIS A 121 -1.76 -11.40 12.35
N ALA A 122 -0.46 -11.52 12.06
CA ALA A 122 0.42 -10.38 11.82
C ALA A 122 0.76 -10.23 10.34
N ILE A 123 0.86 -9.00 9.85
CA ILE A 123 1.29 -8.66 8.50
C ILE A 123 2.57 -7.81 8.53
N ALA A 124 3.36 -7.89 7.47
CA ALA A 124 4.46 -6.96 7.21
C ALA A 124 4.47 -6.54 5.74
N ALA A 125 4.88 -5.29 5.50
CA ALA A 125 5.08 -4.72 4.18
C ALA A 125 6.29 -3.80 4.17
#